data_AF-A0A350PJ32-F1
#
_entry.id   AF-A0A350PJ32-F1
#
_cell.length_a   1.000
_cell.length_b   1.000
_cell.length_c   1.000
_cell.angle_alpha   90.00
_cell.angle_beta   90.00
_cell.angle_gamma   90.00
#
_symmetry.space_group_name_H-M   'P 1'
#
loop_
_entity.id
_entity.type
_entity.pdbx_description
1 polymer ?
#
loop_
_entity_poly.entity_id
_entity_poly.type
_entity_poly.pdbx_seq_one_letter_code
_entity_poly.pdbx_strand_id
1 'polypeptide(L)'
;MMLTSTMAVAQTTEEVVDMIVKEANENSHLEKLAHELLDVIGPRLVGTPQQLKAHNWAVDTFKEWGIEAEKQQFGEWRGWERGITHIDLTHPRTVTMEGMILAWSPGTKKNGVEAETVIIPEVENKEEFEAWLKNAKGKYVLVSMHQPTGRPDYNWEEFATEESFEKMKAERSAQAQAWRERINNTGYNSRTIIAALEEAGAVGIIQSRWSSGFGVNKIFSSSTQKIPTVDLSLEDYGLLYRLTEYGDKPKIHVNATSKELGKVETFNTIATIPGTEKPDEYIVLSAHFDSWDGGTG
;
A
#
# COMPACT_ATOMS: atom_id res chain seq x y z
N MET A 1 23.61 33.28 -61.96
CA MET A 1 23.43 32.29 -60.87
C MET A 1 22.93 33.08 -59.66
N MET A 2 21.62 33.15 -59.45
CA MET A 2 21.04 33.85 -58.29
C MET A 2 21.25 32.96 -57.07
N LEU A 3 22.03 33.44 -56.11
CA LEU A 3 22.15 32.86 -54.77
C LEU A 3 20.92 33.31 -53.97
N THR A 4 19.97 32.41 -53.79
CA THR A 4 18.90 32.56 -52.81
C THR A 4 19.46 32.24 -51.42
N SER A 5 19.73 33.27 -50.63
CA SER A 5 20.00 33.14 -49.20
C SER A 5 18.68 32.85 -48.48
N THR A 6 18.48 31.60 -48.06
CA THR A 6 17.47 31.26 -47.05
C THR A 6 17.93 31.78 -45.70
N MET A 7 17.30 32.86 -45.23
CA MET A 7 17.43 33.29 -43.83
C MET A 7 16.60 32.33 -42.98
N ALA A 8 17.27 31.48 -42.21
CA ALA A 8 16.65 30.77 -41.10
C ALA A 8 16.53 31.75 -39.93
N VAL A 9 15.31 32.07 -39.52
CA VAL A 9 15.05 32.82 -38.29
C VAL A 9 15.11 31.80 -37.15
N ALA A 10 16.08 31.95 -36.25
CA ALA A 10 16.16 31.14 -35.05
C ALA A 10 15.05 31.59 -34.08
N GLN A 11 14.27 30.64 -33.57
CA GLN A 11 13.30 30.90 -32.50
C GLN A 11 14.03 31.37 -31.24
N THR A 12 13.43 32.31 -30.53
CA THR A 12 13.93 32.70 -29.21
C THR A 12 13.63 31.60 -28.18
N THR A 13 14.40 31.55 -27.09
CA THR A 13 14.15 30.60 -25.99
C THR A 13 12.72 30.72 -25.44
N GLU A 14 12.20 31.94 -25.34
CA GLU A 14 10.83 32.20 -24.85
C GLU A 14 9.77 31.61 -25.78
N GLU A 15 9.92 31.79 -27.10
CA GLU A 15 9.02 31.18 -28.09
C GLU A 15 9.02 29.65 -28.02
N VAL A 16 10.18 29.02 -27.81
CA VAL A 16 10.28 27.56 -27.66
C VAL A 16 9.58 27.08 -26.38
N VAL A 17 9.78 27.76 -25.26
CA VAL A 17 9.11 27.44 -24.00
C VAL A 17 7.59 27.59 -24.15
N ASP A 18 7.11 28.66 -24.78
CA ASP A 18 5.69 28.87 -25.02
C ASP A 18 5.08 27.77 -25.89
N MET A 19 5.81 27.29 -26.91
CA MET A 19 5.36 26.16 -27.72
C MET A 19 5.27 24.86 -26.91
N ILE A 20 6.24 24.57 -26.03
CA ILE A 20 6.20 23.38 -25.16
C ILE A 20 5.00 23.44 -24.20
N VAL A 21 4.78 24.61 -23.59
CA VAL A 21 3.63 24.83 -22.68
C VAL A 21 2.32 24.70 -23.44
N LYS A 22 2.23 25.23 -24.66
CA LYS A 22 1.05 25.09 -25.51
C LYS A 22 0.78 23.62 -25.86
N GLU A 23 1.80 22.88 -26.28
CA GLU A 23 1.68 21.44 -26.59
C GLU A 23 1.18 20.65 -25.39
N ALA A 24 1.75 20.89 -24.20
CA ALA A 24 1.34 20.21 -22.98
C ALA A 24 -0.13 20.47 -22.58
N ASN A 25 -0.67 21.65 -22.90
CA ASN A 25 -2.03 22.03 -22.52
C ASN A 25 -3.08 21.73 -23.60
N GLU A 26 -2.72 21.84 -24.88
CA GLU A 26 -3.67 21.69 -26.00
C GLU A 26 -3.66 20.28 -26.62
N ASN A 27 -2.53 19.55 -26.53
CA ASN A 27 -2.34 18.23 -27.13
C ASN A 27 -1.95 17.16 -26.09
N SER A 28 -2.39 17.33 -24.84
CA SER A 28 -2.05 16.41 -23.75
C SER A 28 -2.57 14.98 -24.00
N HIS A 29 -1.70 13.99 -23.87
CA HIS A 29 -2.07 12.57 -23.90
C HIS A 29 -2.30 11.98 -22.49
N LEU A 30 -2.35 12.83 -21.45
CA LEU A 30 -2.36 12.42 -20.05
C LEU A 30 -3.45 11.38 -19.74
N GLU A 31 -4.71 11.65 -20.10
CA GLU A 31 -5.84 10.77 -19.76
C GLU A 31 -5.69 9.37 -20.36
N LYS A 32 -5.26 9.28 -21.62
CA LYS A 32 -5.06 8.01 -22.31
C LYS A 32 -3.91 7.22 -21.68
N LEU A 33 -2.77 7.87 -21.46
CA LEU A 33 -1.60 7.23 -20.85
C LEU A 33 -1.89 6.79 -19.40
N ALA A 34 -2.64 7.61 -18.66
CA ALA A 34 -3.09 7.27 -17.32
C ALA A 34 -4.04 6.07 -17.33
N HIS A 35 -4.99 5.99 -18.26
CA HIS A 35 -5.87 4.81 -18.39
C HIS A 35 -5.07 3.53 -18.65
N GLU A 36 -4.13 3.55 -19.60
CA GLU A 36 -3.30 2.38 -19.92
C GLU A 36 -2.43 1.94 -18.75
N LEU A 37 -1.82 2.89 -18.04
CA LEU A 37 -0.91 2.60 -16.95
C LEU A 37 -1.64 2.26 -15.64
N LEU A 38 -2.65 3.05 -15.26
CA LEU A 38 -3.33 2.95 -13.97
C LEU A 38 -4.49 1.95 -13.99
N ASP A 39 -5.25 1.84 -15.08
CA ASP A 39 -6.41 0.95 -15.11
C ASP A 39 -6.08 -0.41 -15.76
N VAL A 40 -5.36 -0.40 -16.88
CA VAL A 40 -5.10 -1.62 -17.67
C VAL A 40 -3.89 -2.40 -17.16
N ILE A 41 -2.80 -1.72 -16.80
CA ILE A 41 -1.67 -2.36 -16.10
C ILE A 41 -1.97 -2.47 -14.61
N GLY A 42 -2.51 -1.41 -14.00
CA GLY A 42 -2.84 -1.42 -12.59
C GLY A 42 -1.59 -1.24 -11.71
N PRO A 43 -1.62 -1.72 -10.47
CA PRO A 43 -0.51 -1.57 -9.54
C PRO A 43 0.79 -2.22 -10.02
N ARG A 44 1.92 -1.58 -9.72
CA ARG A 44 3.25 -1.93 -10.23
C ARG A 44 4.26 -2.10 -9.09
N LEU A 45 3.91 -2.93 -8.10
CA LEU A 45 4.81 -3.22 -6.97
C LEU A 45 6.12 -3.83 -7.47
N VAL A 46 7.23 -3.42 -6.84
CA VAL A 46 8.56 -3.82 -7.25
C VAL A 46 8.71 -5.35 -7.28
N GLY A 47 9.18 -5.88 -8.41
CA GLY A 47 9.37 -7.31 -8.65
C GLY A 47 8.10 -8.08 -9.05
N THR A 48 6.98 -7.38 -9.31
CA THR A 48 5.77 -8.01 -9.85
C THR A 48 5.83 -8.18 -11.38
N PRO A 49 5.07 -9.13 -11.95
CA PRO A 49 4.84 -9.20 -13.40
C PRO A 49 4.24 -7.90 -13.97
N GLN A 50 3.42 -7.19 -13.18
CA GLN A 50 2.78 -5.94 -13.59
C GLN A 50 3.80 -4.80 -13.73
N GLN A 51 4.81 -4.73 -12.85
CA GLN A 51 5.92 -3.79 -13.01
C GLN A 51 6.68 -4.06 -14.31
N LEU A 52 7.02 -5.32 -14.61
CA LEU A 52 7.69 -5.67 -15.87
C LEU A 52 6.83 -5.33 -17.10
N LYS A 53 5.51 -5.59 -17.03
CA LYS A 53 4.55 -5.19 -18.06
C LYS A 53 4.57 -3.68 -18.28
N ALA A 54 4.62 -2.89 -17.21
CA ALA A 54 4.72 -1.43 -17.29
C ALA A 54 6.02 -0.97 -17.96
N HIS A 55 7.15 -1.56 -17.59
CA HIS A 55 8.44 -1.19 -18.20
C HIS A 55 8.46 -1.50 -19.70
N ASN A 56 7.86 -2.63 -20.13
CA ASN A 56 7.70 -2.96 -21.54
C ASN A 56 6.78 -1.96 -22.25
N TRP A 57 5.62 -1.66 -21.66
CA TRP A 57 4.70 -0.64 -22.18
C TRP A 57 5.40 0.70 -22.39
N ALA A 58 6.16 1.20 -21.41
CA ALA A 58 6.86 2.48 -21.53
C ALA A 58 7.88 2.48 -22.68
N VAL A 59 8.68 1.41 -22.83
CA VAL A 59 9.63 1.29 -23.95
C VAL A 59 8.91 1.28 -25.29
N ASP A 60 7.82 0.54 -25.41
CA ASP A 60 7.02 0.46 -26.64
C ASP A 60 6.38 1.82 -26.97
N THR A 61 5.85 2.54 -25.96
CA THR A 61 5.28 3.88 -26.13
C THR A 61 6.33 4.88 -26.62
N PHE A 62 7.53 4.92 -26.02
CA PHE A 62 8.59 5.81 -26.49
C PHE A 62 9.03 5.48 -27.92
N LYS A 63 9.09 4.19 -28.26
CA LYS A 63 9.41 3.74 -29.62
C LYS A 63 8.38 4.21 -30.65
N GLU A 64 7.09 4.21 -30.31
CA GLU A 64 6.03 4.76 -31.18
C GLU A 64 6.22 6.26 -31.44
N TRP A 65 6.78 7.00 -30.48
CA TRP A 65 7.12 8.41 -30.62
C TRP A 65 8.48 8.64 -31.33
N GLY A 66 9.16 7.57 -31.75
CA GLY A 66 10.48 7.66 -32.36
C GLY A 66 11.61 8.03 -31.39
N ILE A 67 11.41 7.81 -30.09
CA ILE A 67 12.39 8.06 -29.03
C ILE A 67 13.07 6.73 -28.68
N GLU A 68 14.40 6.73 -28.62
CA GLU A 68 15.17 5.56 -28.20
C GLU A 68 14.96 5.32 -26.69
N ALA A 69 14.49 4.13 -26.34
CA ALA A 69 14.25 3.74 -24.96
C ALA A 69 14.66 2.29 -24.70
N GLU A 70 15.15 2.04 -23.48
CA GLU A 70 15.55 0.71 -23.03
C GLU A 70 15.19 0.47 -21.56
N LYS A 71 15.16 -0.82 -21.19
CA LYS A 71 15.11 -1.25 -19.80
C LYS A 71 16.54 -1.50 -19.34
N GLN A 72 17.00 -0.73 -18.36
CA GLN A 72 18.31 -0.95 -17.73
C GLN A 72 18.12 -1.70 -16.42
N GLN A 73 18.61 -2.95 -16.35
CA GLN A 73 18.61 -3.71 -15.11
C GLN A 73 19.55 -3.02 -14.10
N PHE A 74 19.02 -2.66 -12.93
CA PHE A 74 19.82 -2.05 -11.85
C PHE A 74 20.03 -3.00 -10.67
N GLY A 75 19.31 -4.12 -10.62
CA GLY A 75 19.42 -5.08 -9.53
C GLY A 75 18.40 -6.21 -9.60
N GLU A 76 18.20 -6.81 -8.44
CA GLU A 76 17.28 -7.91 -8.22
C GLU A 76 16.50 -7.69 -6.92
N TRP A 77 15.24 -8.11 -6.90
CA TRP A 77 14.31 -7.95 -5.77
C TRP A 77 13.53 -9.22 -5.45
N ARG A 78 12.88 -9.27 -4.29
CA ARG A 78 11.94 -10.33 -3.93
C ARG A 78 10.65 -10.16 -4.73
N GLY A 79 10.52 -10.93 -5.80
CA GLY A 79 9.31 -11.01 -6.59
C GLY A 79 8.19 -11.68 -5.80
N TRP A 80 7.01 -11.10 -5.87
CA TRP A 80 5.82 -11.56 -5.19
C TRP A 80 4.59 -11.09 -5.94
N GLU A 81 3.52 -11.88 -5.93
CA GLU A 81 2.26 -11.54 -6.58
C GLU A 81 1.09 -11.76 -5.61
N ARG A 82 0.28 -10.72 -5.42
CA ARG A 82 -0.97 -10.77 -4.68
C ARG A 82 -2.00 -11.59 -5.44
N GLY A 83 -2.63 -12.54 -4.78
CA GLY A 83 -3.82 -13.21 -5.28
C GLY A 83 -5.10 -12.65 -4.66
N ILE A 84 -6.18 -13.41 -4.79
CA ILE A 84 -7.48 -13.02 -4.25
C ILE A 84 -7.48 -13.19 -2.72
N THR A 85 -8.15 -12.26 -2.03
CA THR A 85 -8.45 -12.34 -0.60
C THR A 85 -9.96 -12.33 -0.39
N HIS A 86 -10.47 -13.31 0.37
CA HIS A 86 -11.82 -13.35 0.88
C HIS A 86 -11.77 -13.48 2.40
N ILE A 87 -12.56 -12.66 3.08
CA ILE A 87 -12.65 -12.65 4.55
C ILE A 87 -14.13 -12.61 4.92
N ASP A 88 -14.57 -13.57 5.72
CA ASP A 88 -15.93 -13.62 6.23
C ASP A 88 -15.89 -13.76 7.75
N LEU A 89 -16.65 -12.91 8.45
CA LEU A 89 -17.07 -13.20 9.82
C LEU A 89 -18.06 -14.36 9.75
N THR A 90 -17.80 -15.43 10.48
CA THR A 90 -18.66 -16.63 10.51
C THR A 90 -19.38 -16.80 11.85
N HIS A 91 -18.90 -16.14 12.91
CA HIS A 91 -19.53 -16.09 14.23
C HIS A 91 -19.34 -14.70 14.86
N PRO A 92 -20.34 -14.11 15.56
CA PRO A 92 -21.65 -14.67 15.91
C PRO A 92 -22.71 -14.59 14.81
N ARG A 93 -22.40 -13.89 13.71
CA ARG A 93 -23.24 -13.79 12.51
C ARG A 93 -22.35 -13.74 11.27
N THR A 94 -22.95 -13.99 10.12
CA THR A 94 -22.24 -13.91 8.84
C THR A 94 -22.14 -12.47 8.35
N VAL A 95 -20.92 -12.04 8.01
CA VAL A 95 -20.61 -10.75 7.37
C VAL A 95 -19.46 -10.96 6.40
N THR A 96 -19.62 -10.56 5.15
CA THR A 96 -18.48 -10.42 4.23
C THR A 96 -17.72 -9.16 4.60
N MET A 97 -16.44 -9.32 4.89
CA MET A 97 -15.59 -8.26 5.40
C MET A 97 -14.72 -7.69 4.28
N GLU A 98 -14.49 -6.38 4.32
CA GLU A 98 -13.64 -5.65 3.41
C GLU A 98 -12.19 -5.64 3.92
N GLY A 99 -11.29 -6.12 3.07
CA GLY A 99 -9.87 -6.10 3.35
C GLY A 99 -9.07 -6.94 2.36
N MET A 100 -7.76 -6.94 2.52
CA MET A 100 -6.85 -7.74 1.73
C MET A 100 -5.61 -8.12 2.52
N ILE A 101 -4.86 -9.12 2.07
CA ILE A 101 -3.53 -9.38 2.65
C ILE A 101 -2.60 -8.19 2.45
N LEU A 102 -1.41 -8.20 3.04
CA LEU A 102 -0.37 -7.20 2.76
C LEU A 102 0.64 -7.71 1.72
N ALA A 103 1.39 -6.77 1.12
CA ALA A 103 2.44 -7.11 0.16
C ALA A 103 3.51 -8.00 0.80
N TRP A 104 4.02 -8.98 0.04
CA TRP A 104 4.95 -10.01 0.51
C TRP A 104 4.45 -10.88 1.67
N SER A 105 3.16 -10.85 1.96
CA SER A 105 2.56 -11.73 2.95
C SER A 105 2.37 -13.15 2.39
N PRO A 106 2.67 -14.19 3.18
CA PRO A 106 2.27 -15.55 2.86
C PRO A 106 0.76 -15.67 2.70
N GLY A 107 0.32 -16.43 1.70
CA GLY A 107 -1.07 -16.81 1.56
C GLY A 107 -1.51 -17.75 2.69
N THR A 108 -2.82 -17.90 2.81
CA THR A 108 -3.42 -18.94 3.66
C THR A 108 -3.15 -20.34 3.09
N LYS A 109 -3.32 -21.38 3.93
CA LYS A 109 -3.35 -22.76 3.44
C LYS A 109 -4.53 -22.96 2.48
N LYS A 110 -4.51 -24.06 1.71
CA LYS A 110 -5.61 -24.43 0.81
C LYS A 110 -6.96 -24.37 1.55
N ASN A 111 -7.94 -23.68 0.95
CA ASN A 111 -9.28 -23.41 1.47
C ASN A 111 -9.37 -22.41 2.64
N GLY A 112 -8.30 -21.68 2.95
CA GLY A 112 -8.31 -20.69 4.02
C GLY A 112 -8.22 -21.29 5.42
N VAL A 113 -8.31 -20.43 6.43
CA VAL A 113 -8.29 -20.80 7.84
C VAL A 113 -9.43 -20.09 8.57
N GLU A 114 -10.28 -20.86 9.25
CA GLU A 114 -11.25 -20.32 10.20
C GLU A 114 -10.68 -20.37 11.62
N ALA A 115 -10.69 -19.24 12.32
CA ALA A 115 -10.27 -19.17 13.71
C ALA A 115 -10.95 -18.02 14.46
N GLU A 116 -10.97 -18.14 15.79
CA GLU A 116 -11.35 -17.03 16.66
C GLU A 116 -10.27 -15.95 16.67
N THR A 117 -10.66 -14.72 17.01
CA THR A 117 -9.74 -13.60 17.17
C THR A 117 -9.42 -13.33 18.63
N VAL A 118 -8.24 -12.76 18.87
CA VAL A 118 -7.78 -12.24 20.17
C VAL A 118 -7.14 -10.87 19.97
N ILE A 119 -7.20 -10.02 21.00
CA ILE A 119 -6.54 -8.70 21.01
C ILE A 119 -5.30 -8.78 21.88
N ILE A 120 -4.27 -7.98 21.57
CA ILE A 120 -3.12 -7.77 22.47
C ILE A 120 -3.64 -7.30 23.85
N PRO A 121 -3.34 -8.03 24.93
CA PRO A 121 -3.87 -7.74 26.25
C PRO A 121 -3.25 -6.46 26.82
N GLU A 122 -3.92 -5.92 27.83
CA GLU A 122 -3.27 -4.98 28.75
C GLU A 122 -2.45 -5.77 29.75
N VAL A 123 -1.18 -5.40 29.88
CA VAL A 123 -0.18 -6.04 30.75
C VAL A 123 0.67 -4.97 31.42
N GLU A 124 1.22 -5.27 32.58
CA GLU A 124 2.11 -4.36 33.30
C GLU A 124 3.56 -4.43 32.80
N ASN A 125 3.96 -5.58 32.26
CA ASN A 125 5.35 -5.87 31.91
C ASN A 125 5.46 -6.98 30.84
N LYS A 126 6.70 -7.21 30.41
CA LYS A 126 7.02 -8.16 29.34
C LYS A 126 6.73 -9.60 29.75
N GLU A 127 6.98 -9.96 30.99
CA GLU A 127 6.81 -11.32 31.51
C GLU A 127 5.33 -11.75 31.47
N GLU A 128 4.41 -10.84 31.79
CA GLU A 128 2.97 -11.07 31.65
C GLU A 128 2.55 -11.28 30.19
N PHE A 129 3.11 -10.49 29.26
CA PHE A 129 2.83 -10.67 27.84
C PHE A 129 3.37 -12.01 27.32
N GLU A 130 4.59 -12.40 27.70
CA GLU A 130 5.17 -13.70 27.35
C GLU A 130 4.31 -14.86 27.86
N ALA A 131 3.77 -14.74 29.08
CA ALA A 131 2.82 -15.72 29.62
C ALA A 131 1.50 -15.75 28.84
N TRP A 132 1.05 -14.62 28.30
CA TRP A 132 -0.15 -14.51 27.48
C TRP A 132 0.01 -15.05 26.06
N LEU A 133 1.22 -15.03 25.48
CA LEU A 133 1.48 -15.46 24.09
C LEU A 133 0.88 -16.83 23.75
N LYS A 134 0.82 -17.76 24.70
CA LYS A 134 0.15 -19.07 24.53
C LYS A 134 -1.31 -18.99 24.05
N ASN A 135 -2.00 -17.88 24.33
CA ASN A 135 -3.38 -17.63 23.93
C ASN A 135 -3.50 -17.22 22.46
N ALA A 136 -2.42 -16.75 21.83
CA ALA A 136 -2.40 -16.44 20.40
C ALA A 136 -2.42 -17.71 19.54
N LYS A 137 -2.00 -18.85 20.09
CA LYS A 137 -1.93 -20.13 19.37
C LYS A 137 -3.27 -20.52 18.77
N GLY A 138 -3.32 -20.69 17.45
CA GLY A 138 -4.53 -21.09 16.74
C GLY A 138 -5.55 -19.96 16.56
N LYS A 139 -5.16 -18.70 16.79
CA LYS A 139 -6.04 -17.52 16.72
C LYS A 139 -5.53 -16.49 15.73
N TYR A 140 -6.45 -15.68 15.20
CA TYR A 140 -6.10 -14.43 14.54
C TYR A 140 -5.84 -13.35 15.59
N VAL A 141 -4.74 -12.60 15.47
CA VAL A 141 -4.41 -11.57 16.46
C VAL A 141 -4.68 -10.18 15.88
N LEU A 142 -5.51 -9.40 16.58
CA LEU A 142 -5.81 -8.01 16.26
C LEU A 142 -4.71 -7.11 16.84
N VAL A 143 -3.95 -6.42 15.97
CA VAL A 143 -2.70 -5.71 16.35
C VAL A 143 -2.76 -4.19 16.16
N SER A 144 -3.92 -3.64 15.85
CA SER A 144 -4.15 -2.20 15.71
C SER A 144 -5.04 -1.65 16.82
N MET A 145 -4.85 -0.38 17.16
CA MET A 145 -5.79 0.33 18.02
C MET A 145 -7.15 0.44 17.32
N HIS A 146 -8.23 0.09 18.03
CA HIS A 146 -9.59 0.39 17.59
C HIS A 146 -9.78 1.91 17.55
N GLN A 147 -10.06 2.49 16.37
CA GLN A 147 -10.33 3.93 16.29
C GLN A 147 -11.70 4.24 16.89
N PRO A 148 -11.84 5.35 17.64
CA PRO A 148 -13.13 5.74 18.20
C PRO A 148 -14.10 6.25 17.12
N THR A 149 -13.58 6.66 15.96
CA THR A 149 -14.37 7.13 14.82
C THR A 149 -13.59 6.95 13.51
N GLY A 150 -14.31 6.70 12.41
CA GLY A 150 -13.80 6.75 11.04
C GLY A 150 -13.98 8.08 10.33
N ARG A 151 -14.43 9.10 11.08
CA ARG A 151 -14.66 10.44 10.54
C ARG A 151 -13.35 11.25 10.57
N PRO A 152 -12.92 11.81 9.44
CA PRO A 152 -11.72 12.63 9.36
C PRO A 152 -11.92 14.00 10.02
N ASP A 153 -10.82 14.64 10.40
CA ASP A 153 -10.81 15.88 11.18
C ASP A 153 -11.51 17.03 10.46
N TYR A 154 -11.30 17.20 9.14
CA TYR A 154 -11.99 18.22 8.35
C TYR A 154 -13.52 18.09 8.42
N ASN A 155 -14.02 16.84 8.52
CA ASN A 155 -15.44 16.58 8.57
C ASN A 155 -16.01 16.72 10.00
N TRP A 156 -15.17 16.60 11.03
CA TRP A 156 -15.55 17.03 12.37
C TRP A 156 -15.63 18.55 12.47
N GLU A 157 -14.62 19.24 11.95
CA GLU A 157 -14.53 20.71 11.95
C GLU A 157 -15.73 21.36 11.24
N GLU A 158 -16.17 20.78 10.12
CA GLU A 158 -17.31 21.31 9.36
C GLU A 158 -18.67 21.12 10.06
N PHE A 159 -18.86 20.02 10.80
CA PHE A 159 -20.19 19.56 11.21
C PHE A 159 -20.39 19.38 12.72
N ALA A 160 -19.34 19.43 13.52
CA ALA A 160 -19.43 19.33 14.98
C ALA A 160 -19.34 20.71 15.64
N THR A 161 -19.81 20.80 16.88
CA THR A 161 -19.46 21.94 17.72
C THR A 161 -17.98 21.87 18.09
N GLU A 162 -17.35 23.03 18.30
CA GLU A 162 -15.94 23.12 18.72
C GLU A 162 -15.68 22.28 19.99
N GLU A 163 -16.57 22.38 20.99
CA GLU A 163 -16.50 21.58 22.23
C GLU A 163 -16.49 20.07 21.96
N SER A 164 -17.38 19.59 21.08
CA SER A 164 -17.46 18.16 20.75
C SER A 164 -16.22 17.69 19.99
N PHE A 165 -15.71 18.51 19.08
CA PHE A 165 -14.51 18.17 18.32
C PHE A 165 -13.25 18.15 19.21
N GLU A 166 -13.07 19.13 20.09
CA GLU A 166 -11.96 19.13 21.06
C GLU A 166 -12.03 17.91 21.99
N LYS A 167 -13.22 17.57 22.48
CA LYS A 167 -13.43 16.38 23.29
C LYS A 167 -13.03 15.11 22.53
N MET A 168 -13.50 14.93 21.30
CA MET A 168 -13.15 13.77 20.46
C MET A 168 -11.64 13.70 20.22
N LYS A 169 -10.98 14.83 19.92
CA LYS A 169 -9.52 14.87 19.74
C LYS A 169 -8.78 14.47 21.02
N ALA A 170 -9.22 14.93 22.18
CA ALA A 170 -8.65 14.56 23.47
C ALA A 170 -8.82 13.06 23.76
N GLU A 171 -10.02 12.51 23.56
CA GLU A 171 -10.31 11.08 23.73
C GLU A 171 -9.45 10.21 22.80
N ARG A 172 -9.38 10.57 21.51
CA ARG A 172 -8.54 9.87 20.53
C ARG A 172 -7.05 9.93 20.90
N SER A 173 -6.57 11.07 21.39
CA SER A 173 -5.18 11.24 21.83
C SER A 173 -4.85 10.39 23.04
N ALA A 174 -5.74 10.38 24.05
CA ALA A 174 -5.62 9.53 25.22
C ALA A 174 -5.61 8.05 24.86
N GLN A 175 -6.51 7.61 23.97
CA GLN A 175 -6.56 6.23 23.50
C GLN A 175 -5.28 5.84 22.73
N ALA A 176 -4.77 6.72 21.88
CA ALA A 176 -3.52 6.51 21.17
C ALA A 176 -2.31 6.42 22.11
N GLN A 177 -2.31 7.18 23.21
CA GLN A 177 -1.30 7.05 24.25
C GLN A 177 -1.42 5.70 24.97
N ALA A 178 -2.61 5.34 25.44
CA ALA A 178 -2.88 4.07 26.12
C ALA A 178 -2.51 2.87 25.24
N TRP A 179 -2.79 2.90 23.94
CA TRP A 179 -2.38 1.84 23.02
C TRP A 179 -0.86 1.75 22.87
N ARG A 180 -0.15 2.89 22.78
CA ARG A 180 1.33 2.87 22.74
C ARG A 180 1.91 2.30 24.02
N GLU A 181 1.38 2.69 25.18
CA GLU A 181 1.78 2.16 26.48
C GLU A 181 1.51 0.65 26.57
N ARG A 182 0.32 0.19 26.14
CA ARG A 182 -0.02 -1.24 26.04
C ARG A 182 1.01 -2.01 25.23
N ILE A 183 1.39 -1.52 24.04
CA ILE A 183 2.43 -2.15 23.23
C ILE A 183 3.79 -2.10 23.91
N ASN A 184 4.19 -0.96 24.47
CA ASN A 184 5.48 -0.81 25.15
C ASN A 184 5.62 -1.78 26.33
N ASN A 185 4.56 -1.97 27.12
CA ASN A 185 4.57 -2.87 28.27
C ASN A 185 4.78 -4.33 27.86
N THR A 186 4.45 -4.72 26.63
CA THR A 186 4.78 -6.06 26.10
C THR A 186 6.28 -6.30 25.96
N GLY A 187 7.11 -5.25 26.01
CA GLY A 187 8.54 -5.31 25.71
C GLY A 187 8.86 -5.35 24.21
N TYR A 188 7.86 -5.19 23.35
CA TYR A 188 7.99 -5.14 21.89
C TYR A 188 7.56 -3.77 21.34
N ASN A 189 7.79 -3.56 20.05
CA ASN A 189 7.16 -2.47 19.29
C ASN A 189 6.22 -3.05 18.23
N SER A 190 5.49 -2.18 17.53
CA SER A 190 4.51 -2.58 16.51
C SER A 190 5.08 -3.44 15.37
N ARG A 191 6.40 -3.43 15.14
CA ARG A 191 7.07 -4.26 14.13
C ARG A 191 7.56 -5.59 14.71
N THR A 192 8.15 -5.57 15.90
CA THR A 192 8.77 -6.76 16.50
C THR A 192 7.76 -7.69 17.17
N ILE A 193 6.62 -7.18 17.62
CA ILE A 193 5.57 -7.99 18.25
C ILE A 193 4.99 -9.05 17.30
N ILE A 194 4.97 -8.75 15.99
CA ILE A 194 4.44 -9.64 14.97
C ILE A 194 5.19 -10.97 14.91
N ALA A 195 6.52 -10.93 14.99
CA ALA A 195 7.34 -12.13 15.00
C ALA A 195 7.07 -13.00 16.24
N ALA A 196 6.91 -12.39 17.42
CA ALA A 196 6.58 -13.11 18.64
C ALA A 196 5.19 -13.78 18.57
N LEU A 197 4.20 -13.10 17.99
CA LEU A 197 2.86 -13.66 17.79
C LEU A 197 2.87 -14.83 16.79
N GLU A 198 3.64 -14.70 15.70
CA GLU A 198 3.84 -15.77 14.72
C GLU A 198 4.54 -16.99 15.34
N GLU A 199 5.60 -16.78 16.12
CA GLU A 199 6.31 -17.84 16.85
C GLU A 199 5.43 -18.52 17.91
N ALA A 200 4.54 -17.76 18.56
CA ALA A 200 3.55 -18.28 19.50
C ALA A 200 2.45 -19.12 18.84
N GLY A 201 2.39 -19.15 17.50
CA GLY A 201 1.48 -19.99 16.73
C GLY A 201 0.16 -19.32 16.38
N ALA A 202 0.11 -17.99 16.31
CA ALA A 202 -1.00 -17.28 15.65
C ALA A 202 -1.24 -17.86 14.24
N VAL A 203 -2.49 -17.90 13.79
CA VAL A 203 -2.82 -18.36 12.44
C VAL A 203 -2.83 -17.22 11.41
N GLY A 204 -2.80 -15.98 11.88
CA GLY A 204 -2.69 -14.79 11.06
C GLY A 204 -2.73 -13.52 11.90
N ILE A 205 -2.32 -12.42 11.29
CA ILE A 205 -2.34 -11.09 11.88
C ILE A 205 -3.42 -10.28 11.18
N ILE A 206 -4.24 -9.59 11.96
CA ILE A 206 -5.27 -8.69 11.45
C ILE A 206 -4.96 -7.29 11.98
N GLN A 207 -4.88 -6.34 11.06
CA GLN A 207 -4.63 -4.94 11.37
C GLN A 207 -5.62 -4.05 10.64
N SER A 208 -5.60 -2.76 10.95
CA SER A 208 -6.28 -1.73 10.18
C SER A 208 -5.42 -0.49 10.15
N ARG A 209 -4.92 -0.14 8.97
CA ARG A 209 -4.09 1.05 8.75
C ARG A 209 -4.90 2.18 8.14
N TRP A 210 -6.00 2.52 8.81
CA TRP A 210 -6.85 3.67 8.46
C TRP A 210 -6.02 4.95 8.25
N SER A 211 -6.29 5.66 7.15
CA SER A 211 -5.52 6.83 6.72
C SER A 211 -6.22 8.16 7.03
N SER A 212 -7.03 8.20 8.09
CA SER A 212 -7.74 9.41 8.50
C SER A 212 -8.67 9.98 7.40
N GLY A 213 -9.39 9.10 6.70
CA GLY A 213 -10.38 9.45 5.68
C GLY A 213 -11.45 8.36 5.56
N PHE A 214 -12.61 8.67 5.00
CA PHE A 214 -13.69 7.69 4.87
C PHE A 214 -13.27 6.51 3.98
N GLY A 215 -13.36 5.28 4.51
CA GLY A 215 -13.10 4.06 3.75
C GLY A 215 -11.68 3.91 3.18
N VAL A 216 -10.68 4.65 3.70
CA VAL A 216 -9.31 4.60 3.16
C VAL A 216 -8.31 3.99 4.14
N ASN A 217 -7.62 2.96 3.67
CA ASN A 217 -6.58 2.24 4.40
C ASN A 217 -5.26 2.23 3.62
N LYS A 218 -4.13 2.16 4.34
CA LYS A 218 -2.80 2.05 3.75
C LYS A 218 -2.41 0.58 3.64
N ILE A 219 -2.35 0.07 2.41
CA ILE A 219 -1.90 -1.29 2.11
C ILE A 219 -0.40 -1.25 1.80
N PHE A 220 0.40 -1.80 2.71
CA PHE A 220 1.86 -1.85 2.58
C PHE A 220 2.38 -3.29 2.74
N SER A 221 3.62 -3.45 3.19
CA SER A 221 4.27 -4.75 3.39
C SER A 221 3.86 -5.45 4.68
N SER A 222 3.89 -6.78 4.64
CA SER A 222 3.91 -7.66 5.81
C SER A 222 5.35 -7.94 6.26
N SER A 223 5.52 -8.20 7.56
CA SER A 223 6.75 -8.74 8.15
C SER A 223 6.68 -10.26 8.44
N THR A 224 5.50 -10.86 8.32
CA THR A 224 5.27 -12.30 8.59
C THR A 224 5.97 -13.20 7.57
N GLN A 225 6.33 -14.41 7.99
CA GLN A 225 7.08 -15.37 7.15
C GLN A 225 6.28 -16.62 6.77
N LYS A 226 5.27 -17.00 7.57
CA LYS A 226 4.51 -18.26 7.45
C LYS A 226 3.00 -18.06 7.50
N ILE A 227 2.52 -16.97 8.12
CA ILE A 227 1.09 -16.71 8.31
C ILE A 227 0.66 -15.44 7.54
N PRO A 228 -0.60 -15.32 7.12
CA PRO A 228 -1.08 -14.12 6.46
C PRO A 228 -1.13 -12.92 7.42
N THR A 229 -0.86 -11.73 6.88
CA THR A 229 -1.23 -10.45 7.48
C THR A 229 -2.30 -9.81 6.62
N VAL A 230 -3.44 -9.49 7.23
CA VAL A 230 -4.59 -8.86 6.57
C VAL A 230 -4.77 -7.46 7.11
N ASP A 231 -5.01 -6.51 6.21
CA ASP A 231 -5.54 -5.20 6.56
C ASP A 231 -7.04 -5.18 6.27
N LEU A 232 -7.83 -4.92 7.31
CA LEU A 232 -9.27 -4.75 7.21
C LEU A 232 -9.63 -3.28 7.17
N SER A 233 -10.73 -2.95 6.47
CA SER A 233 -11.38 -1.64 6.57
C SER A 233 -11.59 -1.26 8.04
N LEU A 234 -11.65 0.04 8.30
CA LEU A 234 -11.77 0.53 9.67
C LEU A 234 -13.02 -0.02 10.36
N GLU A 235 -14.13 -0.03 9.62
CA GLU A 235 -15.46 -0.43 10.07
C GLU A 235 -15.48 -1.91 10.46
N ASP A 236 -14.92 -2.78 9.61
CA ASP A 236 -14.89 -4.23 9.85
C ASP A 236 -13.87 -4.62 10.91
N TYR A 237 -12.71 -3.95 10.94
CA TYR A 237 -11.77 -4.11 12.04
C TYR A 237 -12.40 -3.70 13.37
N GLY A 238 -13.10 -2.58 13.41
CA GLY A 238 -13.76 -2.09 14.62
C GLY A 238 -14.89 -3.01 15.08
N LEU A 239 -15.68 -3.56 14.16
CA LEU A 239 -16.66 -4.60 14.47
C LEU A 239 -15.99 -5.81 15.15
N LEU A 240 -14.93 -6.34 14.53
CA LEU A 240 -14.23 -7.52 15.03
C LEU A 240 -13.54 -7.28 16.37
N TYR A 241 -12.94 -6.10 16.54
CA TYR A 241 -12.33 -5.68 17.78
C TYR A 241 -13.35 -5.62 18.91
N ARG A 242 -14.50 -4.95 18.72
CA ARG A 242 -15.55 -4.89 19.76
C ARG A 242 -16.06 -6.29 20.12
N LEU A 243 -16.41 -7.13 19.14
CA LEU A 243 -16.85 -8.50 19.42
C LEU A 243 -15.81 -9.31 20.23
N THR A 244 -14.52 -9.11 19.93
CA THR A 244 -13.43 -9.76 20.66
C THR A 244 -13.29 -9.23 22.08
N GLU A 245 -13.32 -7.91 22.25
CA GLU A 245 -13.17 -7.20 23.53
C GLU A 245 -14.31 -7.52 24.51
N TYR A 246 -15.55 -7.63 24.01
CA TYR A 246 -16.73 -7.95 24.81
C TYR A 246 -16.93 -9.47 25.03
N GLY A 247 -16.05 -10.31 24.49
CA GLY A 247 -16.03 -11.75 24.78
C GLY A 247 -17.00 -12.59 23.96
N ASP A 248 -17.52 -12.07 22.83
CA ASP A 248 -18.40 -12.82 21.91
C ASP A 248 -17.66 -13.92 21.13
N LYS A 249 -16.33 -13.97 21.24
CA LYS A 249 -15.44 -14.96 20.59
C LYS A 249 -15.69 -15.06 19.08
N PRO A 250 -15.64 -13.92 18.35
CA PRO A 250 -15.93 -13.91 16.93
C PRO A 250 -14.95 -14.81 16.18
N LYS A 251 -15.44 -15.46 15.12
CA LYS A 251 -14.66 -16.31 14.22
C LYS A 251 -14.66 -15.70 12.85
N ILE A 252 -13.49 -15.66 12.23
CA ILE A 252 -13.35 -15.25 10.83
C ILE A 252 -12.76 -16.41 10.03
N HIS A 253 -13.24 -16.58 8.80
CA HIS A 253 -12.61 -17.38 7.77
C HIS A 253 -11.84 -16.45 6.83
N VAL A 254 -10.54 -16.68 6.70
CA VAL A 254 -9.69 -15.96 5.74
C VAL A 254 -9.20 -16.96 4.71
N ASN A 255 -9.53 -16.70 3.45
CA ASN A 255 -8.97 -17.39 2.28
C ASN A 255 -8.25 -16.37 1.42
N ALA A 256 -6.93 -16.32 1.57
CA ALA A 256 -6.07 -15.42 0.84
C ALA A 256 -4.98 -16.17 0.08
N THR A 257 -4.73 -15.76 -1.14
CA THR A 257 -3.73 -16.37 -2.02
C THR A 257 -2.64 -15.35 -2.35
N SER A 258 -1.40 -15.84 -2.45
CA SER A 258 -0.26 -15.08 -2.95
C SER A 258 0.76 -16.05 -3.55
N LYS A 259 1.70 -15.52 -4.33
CA LYS A 259 2.79 -16.30 -4.91
C LYS A 259 4.11 -15.61 -4.63
N GLU A 260 5.06 -16.35 -4.08
CA GLU A 260 6.47 -15.95 -4.09
C GLU A 260 7.05 -16.29 -5.47
N LEU A 261 7.74 -15.33 -6.09
CA LEU A 261 8.39 -15.51 -7.38
C LEU A 261 9.92 -15.66 -7.24
N GLY A 262 10.42 -15.63 -6.01
CA GLY A 262 11.85 -15.70 -5.72
C GLY A 262 12.55 -14.38 -6.02
N LYS A 263 13.83 -14.46 -6.37
CA LYS A 263 14.63 -13.30 -6.75
C LYS A 263 14.39 -13.01 -8.24
N VAL A 264 13.97 -11.79 -8.56
CA VAL A 264 13.65 -11.35 -9.93
C VAL A 264 14.39 -10.07 -10.27
N GLU A 265 14.64 -9.85 -11.56
CA GLU A 265 15.32 -8.64 -12.04
C GLU A 265 14.43 -7.39 -11.90
N THR A 266 15.04 -6.25 -11.62
CA THR A 266 14.37 -4.94 -11.55
C THR A 266 15.05 -3.94 -12.47
N PHE A 267 14.26 -3.05 -13.06
CA PHE A 267 14.69 -2.19 -14.16
C PHE A 267 14.40 -0.72 -13.87
N ASN A 268 15.24 0.15 -14.41
CA ASN A 268 14.85 1.50 -14.78
C ASN A 268 14.44 1.48 -16.26
N THR A 269 13.46 2.29 -16.65
CA THR A 269 13.23 2.60 -18.06
C THR A 269 13.87 3.93 -18.38
N ILE A 270 14.76 3.96 -19.35
CA ILE A 270 15.47 5.17 -19.78
C ILE A 270 15.09 5.45 -21.22
N ALA A 271 14.66 6.68 -21.50
CA ALA A 271 14.40 7.17 -22.83
C ALA A 271 15.28 8.41 -23.10
N THR A 272 15.90 8.48 -24.27
CA THR A 272 16.90 9.51 -24.59
C THR A 272 16.51 10.25 -25.87
N ILE A 273 16.52 11.57 -25.80
CA ILE A 273 16.46 12.46 -26.97
C ILE A 273 17.86 13.06 -27.14
N PRO A 274 18.61 12.70 -28.20
CA PRO A 274 19.98 13.16 -28.36
C PRO A 274 20.03 14.66 -28.69
N GLY A 275 20.91 15.38 -27.98
CA GLY A 275 21.26 16.76 -28.32
C GLY A 275 22.12 16.84 -29.58
N THR A 276 22.13 18.00 -30.23
CA THR A 276 22.91 18.22 -31.46
C THR A 276 24.26 18.91 -31.19
N GLU A 277 24.27 20.01 -30.42
CA GLU A 277 25.47 20.80 -30.16
C GLU A 277 26.33 20.26 -29.01
N LYS A 278 25.68 19.73 -27.97
CA LYS A 278 26.30 19.21 -26.75
C LYS A 278 25.76 17.81 -26.42
N PRO A 279 26.03 16.80 -27.26
CA PRO A 279 25.47 15.45 -27.11
C PRO A 279 25.90 14.74 -25.82
N ASP A 280 27.01 15.18 -25.20
CA ASP A 280 27.55 14.62 -23.96
C ASP A 280 27.10 15.39 -22.68
N GLU A 281 26.23 16.41 -22.81
CA GLU A 281 25.61 17.10 -21.68
C GLU A 281 24.15 16.62 -21.49
N TYR A 282 23.78 16.31 -20.25
CA TYR A 282 22.51 15.66 -19.94
C TYR A 282 21.57 16.56 -19.14
N ILE A 283 20.28 16.56 -19.51
CA ILE A 283 19.19 17.03 -18.67
C ILE A 283 18.38 15.79 -18.26
N VAL A 284 18.30 15.53 -16.95
CA VAL A 284 17.59 14.37 -16.43
C VAL A 284 16.23 14.78 -15.89
N LEU A 285 15.18 14.27 -16.53
CA LEU A 285 13.81 14.29 -16.01
C LEU A 285 13.49 12.88 -15.51
N SER A 286 13.03 12.77 -14.26
CA SER A 286 12.81 11.47 -13.63
C SER A 286 11.55 11.45 -12.76
N ALA A 287 10.96 10.26 -12.66
CA ALA A 287 9.86 9.93 -11.76
C ALA A 287 10.03 8.47 -11.30
N HIS A 288 9.48 8.13 -10.15
CA HIS A 288 9.33 6.72 -9.79
C HIS A 288 8.21 6.09 -10.62
N PHE A 289 8.38 4.82 -10.97
CA PHE A 289 7.45 4.13 -11.87
C PHE A 289 6.70 2.97 -11.20
N ASP A 290 7.23 2.53 -10.05
CA ASP A 290 6.58 1.59 -9.16
C ASP A 290 5.47 2.24 -8.34
N SER A 291 4.60 1.39 -7.79
CA SER A 291 3.53 1.77 -6.87
C SER A 291 3.36 0.69 -5.80
N TRP A 292 2.66 1.02 -4.72
CA TRP A 292 2.06 -0.04 -3.91
C TRP A 292 0.91 -0.71 -4.66
N ASP A 293 0.54 -1.90 -4.20
CA ASP A 293 -0.43 -2.76 -4.87
C ASP A 293 -1.81 -2.84 -4.22
N GLY A 294 -2.07 -2.00 -3.22
CA GLY A 294 -3.44 -1.74 -2.75
C GLY A 294 -4.16 -0.62 -3.49
N GLY A 295 -3.51 0.03 -4.47
CA GLY A 295 -4.08 1.05 -5.35
C GLY A 295 -3.72 0.77 -6.81
N THR A 296 -3.59 1.80 -7.63
CA THR A 296 -3.29 1.67 -9.08
C THR A 296 -2.10 2.51 -9.56
N GLY A 297 -1.45 3.27 -8.68
CA GLY A 297 -0.37 4.20 -9.00
C GLY A 297 -0.47 5.43 -8.13
#